data_AF-A0A401Q5Z4-F1
#
_entry.id   AF-A0A401Q5Z4-F1
#
_cell.length_a   1.000
_cell.length_b   1.000
_cell.length_c   1.000
_cell.angle_alpha   90.00
_cell.angle_beta   90.00
_cell.angle_gamma   90.00
#
_symmetry.space_group_name_H-M   'P 1'
#
loop_
_entity.id
_entity.type
_entity.pdbx_description
1 polymer ?
#
loop_
_entity_poly.entity_id
_entity_poly.type
_entity_poly.pdbx_seq_one_letter_code
_entity_poly.pdbx_strand_id
1 'polypeptide(L)'
;EIRLLQKEISVLPGDVLITSCTYNTEDRSHVTVGGFGINEEMCVNYVHYYPQTQLELCKSAVDISYLQKYFSFINRIDVDGICTCPQVPVTDQFNAVTWNPFSNQVLRALYDSAPISMHCNKSSAVRFPGDWDKQPLPRVNATLPDSPDRCQRLSHMVPGEATLVNFTSSNLGERDKTL
;
A
#
# COMPACT_ATOMS: atom_id res chain seq x y z
N GLU A 1 11.14 -8.75 2.69
CA GLU A 1 12.53 -8.52 3.16
C GLU A 1 12.65 -7.12 3.73
N ILE A 2 13.59 -6.87 4.64
CA ILE A 2 13.87 -5.52 5.17
C ILE A 2 14.89 -4.86 4.22
N ARG A 3 14.61 -3.63 3.78
CA ARG A 3 15.47 -2.88 2.86
C ARG A 3 15.98 -1.61 3.51
N LEU A 4 17.29 -1.37 3.42
CA LEU A 4 17.88 -0.09 3.80
C LEU A 4 17.57 0.96 2.72
N LEU A 5 17.15 2.15 3.15
CA LEU A 5 16.95 3.28 2.25
C LEU A 5 18.30 3.76 1.69
N GLN A 6 18.35 4.10 0.41
CA GLN A 6 19.56 4.65 -0.22
C GLN A 6 19.98 5.99 0.38
N LYS A 7 19.00 6.75 0.87
CA LYS A 7 19.19 8.02 1.55
C LYS A 7 18.37 8.00 2.83
N GLU A 8 18.99 8.44 3.91
CA GLU A 8 18.30 8.65 5.18
C GLU A 8 17.28 9.79 5.05
N ILE A 9 16.09 9.57 5.61
CA ILE A 9 14.99 10.52 5.59
C ILE A 9 14.72 10.98 7.02
N SER A 10 14.85 12.28 7.25
CA SER A 10 14.47 12.91 8.52
C SER A 10 12.98 13.22 8.48
N VAL A 11 12.24 12.69 9.46
CA VAL A 11 10.82 12.98 9.67
C VAL A 11 10.71 13.86 10.91
N LEU A 12 10.08 15.02 10.77
CA LEU A 12 9.97 16.02 11.83
C LEU A 12 8.54 16.09 12.39
N PRO A 13 8.35 16.57 13.63
CA PRO A 13 7.02 16.82 14.16
C PRO A 13 6.22 17.77 13.26
N GLY A 14 5.00 17.37 12.89
CA GLY A 14 4.15 18.10 11.95
C GLY A 14 4.16 17.52 10.53
N ASP A 15 5.12 16.66 10.20
CA ASP A 15 5.12 15.93 8.94
C ASP A 15 4.00 14.87 8.91
N VAL A 16 3.54 14.56 7.70
CA VAL A 16 2.54 13.52 7.45
C VAL A 16 3.18 12.38 6.66
N LEU A 17 3.11 11.18 7.21
CA LEU A 17 3.52 9.96 6.51
C LEU A 17 2.31 9.34 5.81
N ILE A 18 2.34 9.32 4.48
CA ILE A 18 1.29 8.72 3.65
C ILE A 18 1.80 7.38 3.11
N THR A 19 1.08 6.31 3.42
CA THR A 19 1.34 4.97 2.88
C THR A 19 0.18 4.60 1.97
N SER A 20 0.48 4.24 0.73
CA SER A 20 -0.51 3.80 -0.26
C SER A 20 -0.12 2.42 -0.79
N CYS A 21 -1.13 1.56 -0.95
CA CYS A 21 -0.99 0.20 -1.46
C CYS A 21 -1.91 0.04 -2.66
N THR A 22 -1.39 -0.53 -3.75
CA THR A 22 -2.16 -0.86 -4.95
C THR A 22 -2.42 -2.36 -4.95
N TYR A 23 -3.70 -2.75 -5.04
CA TYR A 23 -4.12 -4.14 -5.02
C TYR A 23 -4.66 -4.57 -6.39
N ASN A 24 -4.47 -5.83 -6.74
CA ASN A 24 -5.14 -6.49 -7.85
C ASN A 24 -6.07 -7.57 -7.28
N THR A 25 -7.36 -7.50 -7.64
CA THR A 25 -8.39 -8.45 -7.20
C THR A 25 -9.08 -9.14 -8.38
N GLU A 26 -8.46 -9.16 -9.57
CA GLU A 26 -8.99 -9.80 -10.78
C GLU A 26 -9.23 -11.31 -10.61
N ASP A 27 -8.46 -11.96 -9.71
CA ASP A 27 -8.57 -13.37 -9.38
C ASP A 27 -9.53 -13.66 -8.21
N ARG A 28 -10.16 -12.63 -7.62
CA ARG A 28 -11.06 -12.75 -6.48
C ARG A 28 -12.52 -12.67 -6.93
N SER A 29 -13.33 -13.64 -6.49
CA SER A 29 -14.78 -13.67 -6.78
C SER A 29 -15.62 -12.83 -5.82
N HIS A 30 -15.07 -12.47 -4.66
CA HIS A 30 -15.72 -11.69 -3.62
C HIS A 30 -14.85 -10.50 -3.23
N VAL A 31 -15.46 -9.51 -2.58
CA VAL A 31 -14.72 -8.36 -2.04
C VAL A 31 -13.68 -8.81 -1.03
N THR A 32 -12.50 -8.21 -1.12
CA THR A 32 -11.42 -8.41 -0.16
C THR A 32 -11.44 -7.25 0.84
N VAL A 33 -11.53 -7.58 2.12
CA VAL A 33 -11.55 -6.60 3.23
C VAL A 33 -10.23 -6.62 3.99
N GLY A 34 -9.97 -5.57 4.77
CA GLY A 34 -8.78 -5.52 5.63
C GLY A 34 -8.89 -6.48 6.81
N GLY A 35 -7.82 -7.26 7.07
CA GLY A 35 -7.84 -8.25 8.15
C GLY A 35 -6.55 -9.07 8.27
N PHE A 36 -6.60 -10.19 8.99
CA PHE A 36 -5.46 -11.07 9.30
C PHE A 36 -5.48 -12.42 8.55
N GLY A 37 -6.59 -12.75 7.91
CA GLY A 37 -6.80 -13.98 7.17
C GLY A 37 -6.12 -13.98 5.80
N ILE A 38 -5.97 -15.17 5.22
CA ILE A 38 -5.35 -15.38 3.89
C ILE A 38 -6.18 -14.79 2.73
N ASN A 39 -7.47 -14.53 2.97
CA ASN A 39 -8.39 -13.93 2.01
C ASN A 39 -8.68 -12.46 2.34
N GLU A 40 -7.92 -11.88 3.26
CA GLU A 40 -8.01 -10.50 3.69
C GLU A 40 -6.72 -9.77 3.30
N GLU A 41 -6.74 -8.45 3.30
CA GLU A 41 -5.60 -7.63 2.90
C GLU A 41 -5.04 -6.78 4.04
N MET A 42 -3.79 -6.37 3.87
CA MET A 42 -3.11 -5.44 4.77
C MET A 42 -2.37 -4.37 3.97
N CYS A 43 -2.31 -3.15 4.51
CA CYS A 43 -1.41 -2.09 4.02
C CYS A 43 -0.50 -1.66 5.18
N VAL A 44 0.74 -2.15 5.20
CA VAL A 44 1.67 -1.94 6.31
C VAL A 44 3.06 -1.60 5.80
N ASN A 45 3.68 -0.60 6.44
CA ASN A 45 5.07 -0.23 6.23
C ASN A 45 5.81 -0.24 7.59
N TYR A 46 6.75 -1.17 7.76
CA TYR A 46 7.59 -1.26 8.96
C TYR A 46 8.82 -0.37 8.80
N VAL A 47 8.82 0.79 9.45
CA VAL A 47 9.90 1.77 9.37
C VAL A 47 10.92 1.54 10.49
N HIS A 48 12.18 1.34 10.11
CA HIS A 48 13.30 1.30 11.04
C HIS A 48 13.87 2.72 11.16
N TYR A 49 13.89 3.28 12.36
CA TYR A 49 14.28 4.68 12.59
C TYR A 49 15.07 4.87 13.89
N TYR A 50 15.71 6.04 14.01
CA TYR A 50 16.37 6.51 15.23
C TYR A 50 16.19 8.03 15.38
N PRO A 51 16.26 8.59 16.62
CA PRO A 51 16.29 7.90 17.90
C PRO A 51 14.97 7.17 18.19
N GLN A 52 15.02 6.17 19.09
CA GLN A 52 13.81 5.47 19.52
C GLN A 52 12.81 6.46 20.15
N THR A 53 11.53 6.34 19.76
CA THR A 53 10.44 7.10 20.38
C THR A 53 9.45 6.16 21.05
N GLN A 54 8.44 6.73 21.74
CA GLN A 54 7.35 5.93 22.28
C GLN A 54 6.34 5.49 21.22
N LEU A 55 6.38 6.05 20.00
CA LEU A 55 5.42 5.74 18.92
C LEU A 55 5.76 4.40 18.27
N GLU A 56 4.81 3.47 18.31
CA GLU A 56 4.95 2.14 17.70
C GLU A 56 3.94 1.90 16.58
N LEU A 57 2.68 2.31 16.79
CA LEU A 57 1.63 2.18 15.78
C LEU A 57 1.17 3.56 15.35
N CYS A 58 1.34 3.87 14.07
CA CYS A 58 0.74 5.01 13.41
C CYS A 58 -0.06 4.48 12.21
N LYS A 59 -1.39 4.44 12.34
CA LYS A 59 -2.27 4.00 11.26
C LYS A 59 -3.56 4.81 11.24
N SER A 60 -4.26 4.75 10.12
CA SER A 60 -5.56 5.36 9.94
C SER A 60 -6.54 4.37 9.32
N ALA A 61 -7.83 4.66 9.48
CA ALA A 61 -8.92 4.03 8.74
C ALA A 61 -9.99 5.09 8.44
N VAL A 62 -10.87 4.83 7.48
CA VAL A 62 -12.06 5.66 7.28
C VAL A 62 -12.89 5.71 8.57
N ASP A 63 -13.44 6.87 8.91
CA ASP A 63 -14.34 6.97 10.05
C ASP A 63 -15.57 6.06 9.85
N ILE A 64 -15.86 5.26 10.88
CA ILE A 64 -16.91 4.25 10.81
C ILE A 64 -18.29 4.85 10.51
N SER A 65 -18.59 6.05 11.02
CA SER A 65 -19.89 6.68 10.80
C SER A 65 -20.07 7.14 9.35
N TYR A 66 -18.99 7.49 8.67
CA TYR A 66 -19.01 7.82 7.24
C TYR A 66 -19.11 6.55 6.39
N LEU A 67 -18.42 5.48 6.77
CA LEU A 67 -18.57 4.19 6.11
C LEU A 67 -20.00 3.63 6.22
N GLN A 68 -20.65 3.78 7.38
CA GLN A 68 -22.06 3.40 7.54
C GLN A 68 -23.01 4.22 6.65
N LYS A 69 -22.70 5.51 6.40
CA LYS A 69 -23.47 6.33 5.44
C LYS A 69 -23.32 5.83 4.02
N TYR A 70 -22.13 5.35 3.63
CA TYR A 70 -21.91 4.70 2.34
C TYR A 70 -22.82 3.48 2.17
N PHE A 71 -22.81 2.55 3.13
CA PHE A 71 -23.68 1.37 3.05
C PHE A 71 -25.16 1.76 2.99
N SER A 72 -25.58 2.69 3.85
CA SER A 72 -26.96 3.21 3.85
C SER A 72 -27.36 3.82 2.51
N PHE A 73 -26.42 4.47 1.81
CA PHE A 73 -26.66 5.07 0.50
C PHE A 73 -26.80 4.02 -0.59
N ILE A 74 -25.87 3.07 -0.66
CA ILE A 74 -25.89 2.00 -1.67
C ILE A 74 -27.14 1.12 -1.52
N ASN A 75 -27.48 0.74 -0.29
CA ASN A 75 -28.68 -0.06 -0.01
C ASN A 75 -29.99 0.61 -0.41
N ARG A 76 -30.06 1.96 -0.39
CA ARG A 76 -31.27 2.69 -0.81
C ARG A 76 -31.45 2.72 -2.32
N ILE A 77 -30.34 2.60 -3.06
CA ILE A 77 -30.34 2.63 -4.52
C ILE A 77 -30.55 1.22 -5.08
N ASP A 78 -30.17 0.19 -4.32
CA ASP A 78 -30.45 -1.19 -4.68
C ASP A 78 -31.94 -1.51 -4.49
N VAL A 79 -32.66 -1.62 -5.61
CA VAL A 79 -34.13 -1.74 -5.67
C VAL A 79 -34.63 -3.10 -5.15
N ASP A 80 -33.76 -4.12 -5.14
CA ASP A 80 -34.05 -5.48 -4.70
C ASP A 80 -33.42 -5.85 -3.33
N GLY A 81 -32.79 -4.89 -2.65
CA GLY A 81 -31.95 -5.11 -1.48
C GLY A 81 -32.69 -5.13 -0.13
N ILE A 82 -32.54 -6.23 0.61
CA ILE A 82 -32.89 -6.34 2.04
C ILE A 82 -32.18 -5.23 2.82
N CYS A 83 -32.88 -4.57 3.75
CA CYS A 83 -32.29 -3.57 4.65
C CYS A 83 -31.16 -4.20 5.47
N THR A 84 -29.90 -4.01 5.07
CA THR A 84 -28.75 -4.32 5.92
C THR A 84 -28.73 -3.30 7.06
N CYS A 85 -29.23 -3.75 8.21
CA CYS A 85 -29.29 -2.93 9.41
C CYS A 85 -27.88 -2.69 9.97
N PRO A 86 -27.61 -1.54 10.62
CA PRO A 86 -26.30 -1.14 11.14
C PRO A 86 -25.67 -2.05 12.23
N GLN A 87 -26.27 -3.22 12.50
CA GLN A 87 -25.88 -4.13 13.58
C GLN A 87 -25.04 -5.31 13.10
N VAL A 88 -24.84 -5.47 11.79
CA VAL A 88 -24.01 -6.55 11.24
C VAL A 88 -22.54 -6.08 11.09
N PRO A 89 -21.56 -6.98 11.25
CA PRO A 89 -20.15 -6.70 11.03
C PRO A 89 -19.89 -5.99 9.69
N VAL A 90 -18.92 -5.08 9.67
CA VAL A 90 -18.56 -4.32 8.46
C VAL A 90 -18.18 -5.25 7.30
N THR A 91 -17.55 -6.37 7.59
CA THR A 91 -17.21 -7.42 6.62
C THR A 91 -18.45 -7.94 5.89
N ASP A 92 -19.53 -8.17 6.63
CA ASP A 92 -20.78 -8.71 6.10
C ASP A 92 -21.51 -7.65 5.27
N GLN A 93 -21.43 -6.38 5.69
CA GLN A 93 -21.95 -5.26 4.90
C GLN A 93 -21.25 -5.15 3.54
N PHE A 94 -19.91 -5.27 3.51
CA PHE A 94 -19.16 -5.29 2.25
C PHE A 94 -19.52 -6.49 1.38
N ASN A 95 -19.68 -7.68 1.96
CA ASN A 95 -20.09 -8.88 1.23
C ASN A 95 -21.49 -8.77 0.62
N ALA A 96 -22.38 -8.01 1.24
CA ALA A 96 -23.75 -7.80 0.77
C ALA A 96 -23.86 -6.74 -0.34
N VAL A 97 -22.82 -5.93 -0.58
CA VAL A 97 -22.85 -4.90 -1.63
C VAL A 97 -22.80 -5.54 -3.02
N THR A 98 -23.72 -5.13 -3.88
CA THR A 98 -23.61 -5.38 -5.33
C THR A 98 -22.50 -4.51 -5.93
N TRP A 99 -21.35 -5.13 -6.25
CA TRP A 99 -20.18 -4.44 -6.81
C TRP A 99 -20.33 -4.17 -8.31
N ASN A 100 -20.40 -2.89 -8.66
CA ASN A 100 -20.50 -2.40 -10.03
C ASN A 100 -19.73 -1.07 -10.14
N PRO A 101 -19.56 -0.49 -11.35
CA PRO A 101 -18.80 0.75 -11.51
C PRO A 101 -19.29 1.90 -10.62
N PHE A 102 -20.60 1.98 -10.34
CA PHE A 102 -21.17 3.01 -9.48
C PHE A 102 -20.83 2.79 -8.01
N SER A 103 -21.08 1.62 -7.43
CA SER A 103 -20.74 1.35 -6.02
C SER A 103 -19.24 1.46 -5.74
N ASN A 104 -18.40 1.07 -6.71
CA ASN A 104 -16.95 1.28 -6.68
C ASN A 104 -16.56 2.76 -6.69
N GLN A 105 -17.15 3.56 -7.58
CA GLN A 105 -16.83 4.98 -7.68
C GLN A 105 -17.26 5.75 -6.41
N VAL A 106 -18.41 5.40 -5.83
CA VAL A 106 -18.89 6.02 -4.59
C VAL A 106 -18.00 5.63 -3.41
N LEU A 107 -17.55 4.38 -3.32
CA LEU A 107 -16.60 3.96 -2.29
C LEU A 107 -15.25 4.69 -2.41
N ARG A 108 -14.76 4.84 -3.65
CA ARG A 108 -13.54 5.62 -3.91
C ARG A 108 -13.71 7.07 -3.48
N ALA A 109 -14.82 7.71 -3.84
CA ALA A 109 -15.11 9.09 -3.42
C ALA A 109 -15.22 9.22 -1.90
N LEU A 110 -15.73 8.20 -1.20
CA LEU A 110 -15.70 8.14 0.26
C LEU A 110 -14.26 8.17 0.77
N TYR A 111 -13.38 7.28 0.29
CA TYR A 111 -11.99 7.24 0.75
C TYR A 111 -11.19 8.51 0.41
N ASP A 112 -11.53 9.17 -0.70
CA ASP A 112 -10.86 10.41 -1.14
C ASP A 112 -11.31 11.66 -0.35
N SER A 113 -12.37 11.58 0.47
CA SER A 113 -12.97 12.76 1.10
C SER A 113 -13.41 12.62 2.56
N ALA A 114 -13.65 11.40 3.04
CA ALA A 114 -14.15 11.18 4.38
C ALA A 114 -13.07 11.46 5.45
N PRO A 115 -13.47 11.92 6.65
CA PRO A 115 -12.58 11.95 7.80
C PRO A 115 -12.04 10.56 8.15
N ILE A 116 -10.88 10.54 8.80
CA ILE A 116 -10.20 9.31 9.22
C ILE A 116 -10.19 9.18 10.74
N SER A 117 -10.31 7.95 11.23
CA SER A 117 -9.97 7.61 12.62
C SER A 117 -8.49 7.24 12.68
N MET A 118 -7.74 7.99 13.48
CA MET A 118 -6.31 7.80 13.68
C MET A 118 -6.05 6.88 14.87
N HIS A 119 -5.09 5.98 14.72
CA HIS A 119 -4.57 5.14 15.79
C HIS A 119 -3.10 5.47 15.96
N CYS A 120 -2.82 6.27 16.99
CA CYS A 120 -1.48 6.62 17.43
C CYS A 120 -1.24 5.90 18.77
N ASN A 121 -0.59 4.74 18.75
CA ASN A 121 -0.34 3.94 19.94
C ASN A 121 1.13 3.95 20.34
N LYS A 122 1.33 3.95 21.65
CA LYS A 122 2.64 3.76 22.28
C LYS A 122 3.05 2.30 22.24
N SER A 123 4.33 2.03 22.52
CA SER A 123 4.83 0.67 22.75
C SER A 123 4.19 -0.07 23.92
N SER A 124 3.50 0.63 24.83
CA SER A 124 2.68 0.02 25.87
C SER A 124 1.29 -0.43 25.38
N ALA A 125 1.04 -0.41 24.06
CA ALA A 125 -0.25 -0.64 23.41
C ALA A 125 -1.37 0.35 23.79
N VAL A 126 -1.04 1.46 24.47
CA VAL A 126 -1.99 2.52 24.85
C VAL A 126 -1.93 3.67 23.85
N ARG A 127 -3.09 4.23 23.49
CA ARG A 127 -3.16 5.43 22.64
C ARG A 127 -2.52 6.64 23.30
N PHE A 128 -1.92 7.52 22.50
CA PHE A 128 -1.57 8.86 22.98
C PHE A 128 -2.84 9.62 23.39
N PRO A 129 -2.79 10.49 24.42
CA PRO A 129 -3.96 11.27 24.84
C PRO A 129 -4.37 12.24 23.72
N GLY A 130 -5.68 12.37 23.52
CA GLY A 130 -6.27 13.23 22.48
C GLY A 130 -7.52 12.61 21.88
N ASP A 131 -8.27 13.42 21.14
CA ASP A 131 -9.31 12.94 20.24
C ASP A 131 -8.68 12.59 18.89
N TRP A 132 -8.80 11.32 18.51
CA TRP A 132 -8.22 10.78 17.29
C TRP A 132 -9.28 10.31 16.29
N ASP A 133 -10.56 10.47 16.61
CA ASP A 133 -11.63 10.14 15.70
C ASP A 133 -11.94 11.35 14.79
N LYS A 134 -12.47 11.07 13.59
CA LYS A 134 -12.89 12.09 12.61
C LYS A 134 -11.86 13.18 12.31
N GLN A 135 -10.58 12.80 12.28
CA GLN A 135 -9.50 13.70 11.88
C GLN A 135 -9.64 14.05 10.39
N PRO A 136 -9.27 15.27 9.98
CA PRO A 136 -9.33 15.66 8.58
C PRO A 136 -8.39 14.80 7.74
N LEU A 137 -8.82 14.43 6.53
CA LEU A 137 -7.97 13.70 5.59
C LEU A 137 -6.78 14.59 5.16
N PRO A 138 -5.53 14.13 5.32
CA PRO A 138 -4.37 14.88 4.88
C PRO A 138 -4.41 15.17 3.37
N ARG A 139 -4.08 16.39 2.96
CA ARG A 139 -4.05 16.80 1.56
C ARG A 139 -2.62 16.92 1.06
N VAL A 140 -2.37 16.37 -0.12
CA VAL A 140 -1.11 16.56 -0.84
C VAL A 140 -1.24 17.81 -1.70
N ASN A 141 -0.57 18.89 -1.30
CA ASN A 141 -0.66 20.17 -1.99
C ASN A 141 0.31 20.29 -3.17
N ALA A 142 1.32 19.42 -3.25
CA ALA A 142 2.29 19.38 -4.34
C ALA A 142 2.80 17.95 -4.52
N THR A 143 2.95 17.52 -5.77
CA THR A 143 3.62 16.26 -6.12
C THR A 143 5.11 16.53 -6.32
N LEU A 144 5.95 15.66 -5.78
CA LEU A 144 7.38 15.71 -6.07
C LEU A 144 7.59 15.35 -7.56
N PRO A 145 8.57 15.97 -8.23
CA PRO A 145 8.93 15.57 -9.59
C PRO A 145 9.42 14.12 -9.58
N ASP A 146 9.08 13.39 -10.63
CA ASP A 146 9.53 12.01 -10.79
C ASP A 146 11.05 11.95 -10.75
N SER A 147 11.58 11.06 -9.91
CA SER A 147 13.01 10.79 -9.91
C SER A 147 13.39 10.18 -11.26
N PRO A 148 14.50 10.59 -11.89
CA PRO A 148 14.93 9.99 -13.15
C PRO A 148 15.06 8.48 -12.98
N ASP A 149 14.22 7.78 -13.73
CA ASP A 149 13.90 6.38 -13.54
C ASP A 149 15.15 5.53 -13.80
N ARG A 150 15.75 4.99 -12.74
CA ARG A 150 17.00 4.21 -12.86
C ARG A 150 16.75 2.90 -13.62
N CYS A 151 15.50 2.44 -13.70
CA CYS A 151 15.09 1.28 -14.48
C CYS A 151 15.16 1.52 -15.99
N GLN A 152 14.94 2.75 -16.48
CA GLN A 152 15.09 3.07 -17.91
C GLN A 152 16.56 3.07 -18.37
N ARG A 153 17.51 3.25 -17.43
CA ARG A 153 18.95 3.21 -17.75
C ARG A 153 19.44 1.83 -18.16
N LEU A 154 18.74 0.76 -17.75
CA LEU A 154 19.04 -0.61 -18.19
C LEU A 154 18.43 -0.92 -19.57
N SER A 155 17.35 -0.22 -19.96
CA SER A 155 16.71 -0.35 -21.28
C SER A 155 17.54 0.25 -22.43
N HIS A 156 18.50 1.13 -22.11
CA HIS A 156 19.39 1.78 -23.08
C HIS A 156 20.74 1.08 -23.29
N MET A 157 20.98 -0.06 -22.62
CA MET A 157 22.03 -0.98 -23.07
C MET A 157 21.46 -1.78 -24.24
N VAL A 158 21.75 -1.34 -25.47
CA VAL A 158 21.67 -2.21 -26.65
C VAL A 158 22.42 -3.50 -26.28
N PRO A 159 21.83 -4.70 -26.43
CA PRO A 159 22.57 -5.94 -26.24
C PRO A 159 23.82 -5.87 -27.12
N GLY A 160 25.00 -5.86 -26.48
CA GLY A 160 26.23 -6.12 -27.19
C GLY A 160 26.05 -7.45 -27.91
N GLU A 161 26.29 -7.44 -29.21
CA GLU A 161 26.28 -8.64 -30.06
C GLU A 161 27.04 -9.77 -29.36
N ALA A 162 26.44 -10.96 -29.33
CA ALA A 162 27.03 -12.10 -28.66
C ALA A 162 28.43 -12.35 -29.24
N THR A 163 29.47 -12.18 -28.43
CA THR A 163 30.83 -12.54 -28.84
C THR A 163 30.92 -14.06 -28.91
N LEU A 164 30.87 -14.61 -30.13
CA LEU A 164 31.10 -16.03 -30.38
C LEU A 164 32.56 -16.36 -30.08
N VAL A 165 32.80 -17.00 -28.95
CA VAL A 165 34.12 -17.54 -28.60
C VAL A 165 34.30 -18.87 -29.33
N ASN A 166 35.05 -18.87 -30.42
CA ASN A 166 35.38 -20.08 -31.17
C ASN A 166 36.47 -20.86 -30.43
N PHE A 167 36.07 -21.92 -29.72
CA PHE A 167 37.02 -22.89 -29.17
C PHE A 167 37.41 -23.89 -30.25
N THR A 168 38.48 -23.59 -31.00
CA THR A 168 39.17 -24.62 -31.77
C THR A 168 40.18 -25.33 -30.89
N SER A 169 39.86 -26.56 -30.48
CA SER A 169 40.85 -27.48 -29.95
C SER A 169 41.74 -27.99 -31.07
N SER A 170 43.03 -27.70 -31.02
CA SER A 170 44.05 -28.55 -31.63
C SER A 170 45.40 -28.28 -30.99
N ASN A 171 45.86 -29.26 -30.20
CA ASN A 171 47.26 -29.44 -29.81
C ASN A 171 48.18 -29.37 -31.03
N LEU A 172 49.35 -28.75 -30.88
CA LEU A 172 50.69 -29.34 -31.07
C LEU A 172 51.76 -28.24 -31.08
N GLY A 173 52.89 -28.49 -30.42
CA GLY A 173 54.16 -27.76 -30.61
C GLY A 173 54.49 -26.77 -29.48
N GLU A 174 55.10 -27.14 -28.35
CA GLU A 174 56.50 -27.57 -28.15
C GLU A 174 57.51 -26.42 -27.98
N ARG A 175 58.04 -26.30 -26.74
CA ARG A 175 59.34 -25.75 -26.26
C ARG A 175 59.70 -24.29 -26.64
N ASP A 176 60.12 -23.42 -25.71
CA ASP A 176 61.36 -23.43 -24.91
C ASP A 176 61.18 -22.50 -23.68
N LYS A 177 61.53 -22.90 -22.44
CA LYS A 177 62.78 -22.58 -21.69
C LYS A 177 63.11 -21.06 -21.64
N THR A 178 63.48 -20.41 -20.54
CA THR A 178 64.22 -20.82 -19.33
C THR A 178 64.22 -19.66 -18.33
N LEU A 179 64.33 -20.02 -17.03
CA LEU A 179 64.70 -19.23 -15.83
C LEU A 179 63.68 -18.20 -15.30
#